data_AF-A0A0R3T743-F1
#
_entry.id   AF-A0A0R3T743-F1
#
_cell.length_a   1.000
_cell.length_b   1.000
_cell.length_c   1.000
_cell.angle_alpha   90.00
_cell.angle_beta   90.00
_cell.angle_gamma   90.00
#
_symmetry.space_group_name_H-M   'P 1'
#
loop_
_entity.id
_entity.type
_entity.pdbx_description
1 polymer ?
#
loop_
_entity_poly.entity_id
_entity_poly.type
_entity_poly.pdbx_seq_one_letter_code
_entity_poly.pdbx_strand_id
1 'polypeptide(L)' 'LDYESLYEVMCKPAWLFDGRLILDHQKLKKIGFHVKTIGVYSNGPLDNLHFTTRGFS' A
#
# COMPACT_ATOMS: atom_id res chain seq x y z
N LEU A 1 -5.25 8.11 10.53
CA LEU A 1 -4.72 7.20 11.57
C LEU A 1 -3.23 7.44 11.68
N ASP A 2 -2.70 7.43 12.90
CA ASP A 2 -1.25 7.48 13.12
C ASP A 2 -0.67 6.08 12.98
N TYR A 3 -0.05 5.82 11.83
CA TYR A 3 0.54 4.52 11.51
C TYR A 3 1.91 4.32 12.15
N GLU A 4 2.57 5.39 12.58
CA GLU A 4 3.89 5.30 13.22
C GLU A 4 3.74 4.74 14.63
N SER A 5 2.87 5.33 15.44
CA SER A 5 2.57 4.80 16.78
C SER A 5 1.97 3.39 16.74
N LEU A 6 1.14 3.09 15.74
CA LEU A 6 0.63 1.73 15.54
C LEU A 6 1.76 0.74 15.22
N TYR A 7 2.70 1.14 14.36
CA TYR A 7 3.84 0.28 14.04
C TYR A 7 4.63 -0.04 15.30
N GLU A 8 4.94 0.93 16.15
CA GLU A 8 5.76 0.74 17.36
C GLU A 8 5.24 -0.37 18.28
N VAL A 9 3.91 -0.48 18.43
CA VAL A 9 3.28 -1.46 19.34
C VAL A 9 3.05 -2.83 18.70
N MET A 10 3.33 -3.02 17.41
CA MET A 10 3.11 -4.28 16.70
C MET A 10 4.32 -5.22 16.74
N CYS A 11 4.07 -6.52 16.89
CA CYS A 11 5.07 -7.58 16.72
C CYS A 11 5.70 -7.53 15.32
N LYS A 12 7.00 -7.84 15.23
CA LYS A 12 7.78 -7.76 13.99
C LYS A 12 8.02 -9.12 13.35
N PRO A 13 7.98 -9.22 12.00
CA PRO A 13 7.67 -8.15 11.05
C PRO A 13 6.17 -7.76 11.07
N ALA A 14 5.88 -6.46 10.96
CA ALA A 14 4.51 -5.96 11.01
C ALA A 14 3.87 -6.00 9.60
N TRP A 15 2.81 -6.78 9.44
CA TRP A 15 2.07 -6.92 8.18
C TRP A 15 0.81 -6.05 8.17
N LEU A 16 0.53 -5.40 7.04
CA LEU A 16 -0.69 -4.61 6.82
C LEU A 16 -1.39 -5.05 5.53
N PHE A 17 -2.67 -5.40 5.63
CA PHE A 17 -3.50 -5.81 4.49
C PHE A 17 -4.42 -4.66 4.07
N ASP A 18 -4.23 -4.11 2.86
CA ASP A 18 -5.12 -3.12 2.26
C ASP A 18 -6.01 -3.80 1.20
N GLY A 19 -7.28 -4.05 1.53
CA GLY A 19 -8.21 -4.68 0.60
C GLY A 19 -8.89 -3.74 -0.39
N ARG A 20 -8.67 -2.42 -0.27
CA ARG A 20 -9.42 -1.40 -1.03
C ARG A 20 -8.54 -0.44 -1.83
N LEU A 21 -7.21 -0.57 -1.74
CA LEU A 21 -6.26 0.29 -2.45
C LEU A 21 -6.37 1.78 -2.10
N ILE A 22 -6.77 2.10 -0.87
CA ILE A 22 -7.00 3.49 -0.42
C ILE A 22 -5.86 4.04 0.43
N LEU A 23 -4.91 3.21 0.85
CA LEU A 23 -3.81 3.64 1.72
C LEU A 23 -2.58 4.06 0.90
N ASP A 24 -1.79 4.99 1.43
CA ASP A 24 -0.48 5.33 0.86
C ASP A 24 0.54 4.24 1.18
N HIS A 25 0.71 3.30 0.25
CA HIS A 25 1.62 2.18 0.43
C HIS A 25 3.09 2.61 0.47
N GLN A 26 3.47 3.73 -0.15
CA GLN A 26 4.85 4.21 -0.08
C GLN A 26 5.16 4.71 1.33
N LYS A 27 4.26 5.48 1.92
CA LYS A 27 4.39 5.94 3.30
C LYS A 27 4.45 4.76 4.28
N LEU A 28 3.56 3.79 4.14
CA LEU A 28 3.53 2.61 5.01
C LEU A 28 4.79 1.75 4.90
N LYS A 29 5.34 1.58 3.70
CA LYS A 29 6.63 0.88 3.49
C LYS A 29 7.80 1.65 4.12
N LYS A 30 7.81 2.99 4.04
CA LYS A 30 8.83 3.83 4.69
C LYS A 30 8.79 3.70 6.22
N ILE A 31 7.60 3.54 6.80
CA ILE A 31 7.43 3.28 8.25
C ILE A 31 7.97 1.89 8.63
N GLY A 32 7.92 0.91 7.72
CA GLY A 32 8.44 -0.45 7.91
C GLY A 32 7.39 -1.55 7.79
N PHE A 33 6.15 -1.22 7.41
CA PHE A 33 5.12 -2.22 7.20
C PHE A 33 5.38 -3.07 5.97
N HIS A 34 5.12 -4.37 6.10
CA HIS A 34 4.99 -5.28 4.97
C HIS A 34 3.55 -5.20 4.46
N VAL A 35 3.33 -4.44 3.39
CA VAL A 35 1.99 -4.17 2.86
C VAL A 35 1.58 -5.22 1.82
N LYS A 36 0.39 -5.80 1.97
CA LYS A 36 -0.25 -6.71 1.00
C LYS A 36 -1.59 -6.14 0.57
N THR A 37 -1.95 -6.35 -0.68
CA THR A 37 -3.24 -5.91 -1.24
C THR A 37 -3.81 -6.97 -2.16
N ILE A 38 -5.14 -7.06 -2.19
CA ILE A 38 -5.89 -7.83 -3.18
C ILE A 38 -6.43 -6.86 -4.25
N GLY A 39 -6.81 -7.36 -5.43
CA GLY A 39 -7.32 -6.52 -6.52
C GLY A 39 -6.27 -5.79 -7.35
N VAL A 40 -4.98 -6.02 -7.08
CA VAL A 40 -3.89 -5.65 -7.99
C VAL A 40 -3.63 -6.85 -8.90
N TYR A 41 -3.90 -6.71 -10.20
CA TYR A 41 -3.44 -7.70 -11.18
C TYR A 41 -1.92 -7.78 -11.09
N SER A 42 -1.42 -8.91 -10.59
CA SER A 42 0.01 -9.17 -10.45
C SER A 42 0.61 -9.59 -11.80
N ASN A 43 0.58 -8.69 -12.77
CA ASN A 43 1.59 -8.62 -13.83
C ASN A 43 2.53 -7.51 -13.37
N GLY A 44 3.44 -7.85 -12.45
CA GLY A 44 3.95 -6.95 -11.40
C GLY A 44 4.33 -5.54 -11.82
N PRO A 45 3.89 -4.51 -11.06
CA PRO A 45 4.49 -3.18 -11.21
C PRO A 45 4.32 -2.21 -10.00
N LEU A 46 4.95 -1.04 -9.98
CA LEU A 46 4.45 0.15 -9.23
C LEU A 46 3.36 0.91 -10.06
N ASP A 47 2.86 0.31 -11.13
CA ASP A 47 2.57 0.98 -12.43
C ASP A 47 1.07 1.18 -12.73
N ASN A 48 0.17 0.81 -11.82
CA ASN A 48 -1.27 1.08 -12.01
C ASN A 48 -1.71 2.49 -11.55
N LEU A 49 -0.78 3.35 -11.11
CA LEU A 49 -1.04 4.79 -10.94
C LEU A 49 -1.29 5.51 -12.28
N HIS A 50 -0.86 4.94 -13.42
CA HIS A 50 -0.78 5.62 -14.71
C HIS A 50 -1.88 5.29 -15.74
N PHE A 51 -2.68 4.24 -15.53
CA PHE A 51 -3.54 3.73 -16.60
C PHE A 51 -4.94 4.36 -16.71
N THR A 52 -5.33 5.34 -15.88
CA THR A 52 -6.71 5.88 -15.94
C THR A 52 -6.85 7.40 -16.02
N THR A 53 -5.77 8.20 -16.01
CA THR A 53 -5.87 9.69 -16.01
C THR A 53 -5.36 10.40 -17.27
N ARG A 54 -4.97 9.68 -18.34
CA ARG A 54 -4.62 10.27 -19.66
C ARG A 54 -5.24 9.52 -20.85
N GLY A 55 -6.42 8.94 -20.68
CA GLY A 55 -7.06 8.10 -21.69
C GLY A 55 -8.44 8.56 -22.19
N PHE A 56 -8.96 9.69 -21.71
CA PHE A 56 -10.22 10.27 -22.20
C PHE A 56 -10.16 11.80 -22.13
N SER A 57 -9.71 12.42 -23.21
CA SER A 57 -9.99 13.80 -23.61
C SER A 57 -9.99 13.87 -25.12
#